data_AF-A0A6I5KU44-F1
#
_entry.id   AF-A0A6I5KU44-F1
#
_cell.length_a   1.000
_cell.length_b   1.000
_cell.length_c   1.000
_cell.angle_alpha   90.00
_cell.angle_beta   90.00
_cell.angle_gamma   90.00
#
_symmetry.space_group_name_H-M   'P 1'
#
loop_
_entity.id
_entity.type
_entity.pdbx_description
1 polymer ?
#
loop_
_entity_poly.entity_id
_entity_poly.type
_entity_poly.pdbx_seq_one_letter_code
_entity_poly.pdbx_strand_id
1 'polypeptide(L)'
;MEKQRLNKDYLNPTTFWDVDPNLLDTEKDKDFIIARVLERGTDPEIGLIESTYLQREIISALEKTKEVSKKTLNFYKTISI
;
A
#
# COMPACT_ATOMS: atom_id res chain seq x y z
N MET A 1 9.14 -5.81 17.00
CA MET A 1 8.40 -6.79 16.18
C MET A 1 9.15 -6.95 14.87
N GLU A 2 9.44 -8.19 14.49
CA GLU A 2 10.14 -8.52 13.26
C GLU A 2 9.28 -8.10 12.06
N LYS A 3 9.83 -7.32 11.13
CA LYS A 3 9.08 -6.80 9.98
C LYS A 3 8.74 -7.96 9.05
N GLN A 4 7.47 -8.22 8.80
CA GLN A 4 7.08 -9.15 7.74
C GLN A 4 7.37 -8.49 6.39
N ARG A 5 7.92 -9.27 5.45
CA ARG A 5 8.07 -8.84 4.06
C ARG A 5 6.73 -8.99 3.38
N LEU A 6 6.35 -8.00 2.58
CA LEU A 6 5.14 -8.07 1.76
C LEU A 6 5.27 -9.24 0.78
N ASN A 7 4.39 -10.23 0.90
CA ASN A 7 4.26 -11.31 -0.09
C ASN A 7 3.28 -10.87 -1.19
N LYS A 8 3.79 -10.76 -2.42
CA LYS A 8 3.04 -10.32 -3.59
C LYS A 8 1.89 -11.26 -4.00
N ASP A 9 1.92 -12.52 -3.57
CA ASP A 9 0.88 -13.51 -3.91
C ASP A 9 -0.48 -13.17 -3.27
N TYR A 10 -0.49 -12.26 -2.28
CA TYR A 10 -1.70 -11.74 -1.65
C TYR A 10 -2.20 -10.43 -2.28
N LEU A 11 -1.54 -9.92 -3.32
CA LEU A 11 -1.99 -8.75 -4.06
C LEU A 11 -2.91 -9.19 -5.20
N ASN A 12 -4.09 -8.57 -5.30
CA ASN A 12 -5.05 -8.88 -6.35
C ASN A 12 -4.57 -8.27 -7.68
N PRO A 13 -4.44 -9.05 -8.77
CA PRO A 13 -4.04 -8.53 -10.07
C PRO A 13 -4.92 -7.37 -10.58
N THR A 14 -6.20 -7.33 -10.18
CA THR A 14 -7.14 -6.27 -10.53
C THR A 14 -6.74 -4.91 -9.93
N THR A 15 -6.15 -4.91 -8.73
CA THR A 15 -5.61 -3.70 -8.07
C THR A 15 -4.45 -3.09 -8.87
N PHE A 16 -3.78 -3.92 -9.69
CA PHE A 16 -2.60 -3.60 -10.48
C PHE A 16 -2.83 -3.84 -11.98
N TRP A 17 -4.05 -3.60 -12.48
CA TRP A 17 -4.46 -3.92 -13.86
C TRP A 17 -3.58 -3.30 -14.97
N ASP A 18 -2.88 -2.22 -14.65
CA ASP A 18 -1.97 -1.45 -15.51
C ASP A 18 -0.49 -1.82 -15.34
N VAL A 19 -0.16 -2.83 -14.53
CA VAL A 19 1.21 -3.23 -14.20
C VAL A 19 1.45 -4.69 -14.56
N ASP A 20 2.63 -5.00 -15.11
CA ASP A 20 3.08 -6.39 -15.25
C ASP A 20 3.51 -6.94 -13.87
N PRO A 21 2.80 -7.95 -13.31
CA PRO A 21 3.11 -8.49 -11.98
C PRO A 21 4.48 -9.16 -11.90
N ASN A 22 5.13 -9.49 -13.03
CA ASN A 22 6.48 -10.03 -13.05
C ASN A 22 7.55 -8.95 -12.81
N LEU A 23 7.21 -7.69 -13.08
CA LEU A 23 8.10 -6.54 -12.92
C LEU A 23 7.91 -5.84 -11.57
N LEU A 24 6.84 -6.17 -10.83
CA LEU A 24 6.53 -5.59 -9.53
C LEU A 24 7.47 -6.14 -8.44
N ASP A 25 8.28 -5.25 -7.86
CA ASP A 25 9.23 -5.55 -6.79
C ASP A 25 8.72 -4.95 -5.48
N THR A 26 8.39 -5.80 -4.50
CA THR A 26 7.71 -5.35 -3.27
C THR A 26 8.57 -4.47 -2.36
N GLU A 27 9.90 -4.49 -2.51
CA GLU A 27 10.81 -3.61 -1.76
C GLU A 27 11.05 -2.29 -2.51
N LYS A 28 11.28 -2.34 -3.82
CA LYS A 28 11.55 -1.13 -4.64
C LYS A 28 10.30 -0.30 -4.90
N ASP A 29 9.18 -0.97 -5.18
CA ASP A 29 7.91 -0.33 -5.56
C ASP A 29 6.98 -0.13 -4.36
N LYS A 30 7.50 -0.21 -3.13
CA LYS A 30 6.72 -0.17 -1.90
C LYS A 30 5.77 1.05 -1.82
N ASP A 31 6.25 2.24 -2.18
CA ASP A 31 5.48 3.48 -2.03
C ASP A 31 4.28 3.45 -3.00
N PHE A 32 4.50 2.93 -4.21
CA PHE A 32 3.47 2.68 -5.21
C PHE A 32 2.47 1.62 -4.76
N ILE A 33 2.94 0.48 -4.25
CA ILE A 33 2.08 -0.62 -3.79
C ILE A 33 1.18 -0.17 -2.64
N ILE A 34 1.75 0.51 -1.64
CA ILE A 34 1.00 1.06 -0.51
C ILE A 34 -0.09 2.00 -1.03
N ALA A 35 0.29 3.00 -1.83
CA ALA A 35 -0.67 3.97 -2.37
C ALA A 35 -1.77 3.29 -3.20
N ARG A 36 -1.41 2.31 -4.01
CA ARG A 36 -2.33 1.63 -4.92
C ARG A 36 -3.35 0.79 -4.16
N VAL A 37 -2.89 -0.01 -3.20
CA VAL A 37 -3.77 -0.86 -2.38
C VAL A 37 -4.69 -0.01 -1.53
N LEU A 38 -4.19 1.06 -0.90
CA LEU A 38 -5.02 1.89 -0.03
C LEU A 38 -6.04 2.75 -0.79
N GLU A 39 -5.85 2.98 -2.09
CA GLU A 39 -6.82 3.67 -2.95
C GLU A 39 -7.83 2.74 -3.63
N ARG A 40 -7.42 1.51 -3.99
CA ARG A 40 -8.18 0.65 -4.91
C ARG A 40 -8.27 -0.82 -4.51
N GLY A 41 -7.52 -1.23 -3.49
CA GLY A 41 -7.46 -2.61 -3.04
C GLY A 41 -8.70 -3.05 -2.28
N THR A 42 -8.76 -4.35 -2.03
CA THR A 42 -9.79 -4.99 -1.21
C THR A 42 -9.44 -4.91 0.28
N ASP A 43 -10.44 -5.10 1.16
CA ASP A 43 -10.21 -5.10 2.62
C ASP A 43 -9.07 -6.05 3.07
N PRO A 44 -8.92 -7.28 2.51
CA PRO A 44 -7.78 -8.14 2.82
C PRO A 44 -6.42 -7.54 2.42
N GLU A 45 -6.32 -6.89 1.26
CA GLU A 45 -5.09 -6.24 0.81
C GLU A 45 -4.76 -5.01 1.68
N ILE A 46 -5.78 -4.24 2.06
CA ILE A 46 -5.62 -3.10 2.97
C ILE A 46 -5.09 -3.58 4.32
N GLY A 47 -5.70 -4.62 4.91
CA GLY A 47 -5.23 -5.21 6.17
C GLY A 47 -3.80 -5.78 6.07
N LEU A 48 -3.41 -6.30 4.91
CA LEU A 48 -2.04 -6.73 4.65
C LEU A 48 -1.06 -5.54 4.70
N ILE A 49 -1.39 -4.41 4.07
CA ILE A 49 -0.56 -3.20 4.12
C ILE A 49 -0.46 -2.66 5.54
N GLU A 50 -1.58 -2.58 6.26
CA GLU A 50 -1.64 -2.05 7.62
C GLU A 50 -0.88 -2.92 8.63
N SER A 51 -0.84 -4.24 8.42
CA SER A 51 -0.04 -5.16 9.26
C SER A 51 1.43 -5.23 8.86
N THR A 52 1.78 -4.90 7.62
CA THR A 52 3.15 -4.99 7.09
C THR A 52 3.96 -3.73 7.40
N TYR A 53 3.35 -2.55 7.32
CA TYR A 53 4.03 -1.26 7.41
C TYR A 53 3.59 -0.45 8.61
N LEU A 54 4.51 0.29 9.21
CA LEU A 54 4.15 1.21 10.28
C LEU A 54 3.31 2.36 9.71
N GLN A 55 2.39 2.90 10.51
CA GLN A 55 1.55 4.03 10.11
C GLN A 55 2.36 5.21 9.53
N ARG A 56 3.54 5.50 10.09
CA ARG A 56 4.44 6.55 9.57
C ARG A 56 5.01 6.23 8.17
N GLU A 57 5.25 4.95 7.89
CA GLU A 57 5.72 4.49 6.56
C GLU A 57 4.58 4.60 5.55
N ILE A 58 3.35 4.24 5.95
CA ILE A 58 2.14 4.40 5.16
C ILE A 58 1.91 5.89 4.81
N ILE A 59 1.89 6.77 5.81
CA ILE A 59 1.71 8.21 5.59
C ILE A 59 2.80 8.75 4.66
N SER A 60 4.06 8.37 4.87
CA SER A 60 5.17 8.81 4.01
C SER A 60 5.02 8.35 2.56
N ALA A 61 4.58 7.11 2.32
CA ALA A 61 4.31 6.60 0.97
C ALA A 61 3.15 7.35 0.29
N LEU A 62 2.08 7.62 1.03
CA LEU A 62 0.93 8.37 0.53
C LEU A 62 1.29 9.83 0.19
N GLU A 63 2.15 10.48 0.97
CA GLU A 63 2.60 11.86 0.71
C GLU A 63 3.51 11.98 -0.53
N LYS A 64 4.31 10.95 -0.83
CA LYS A 64 5.20 10.95 -1.99
C LYS A 64 4.46 10.62 -3.29
N THR A 65 3.34 9.92 -3.20
CA THR A 65 2.63 9.43 -4.38
C THR A 65 1.60 10.44 -4.85
N LYS A 66 1.79 10.97 -6.07
CA LYS A 66 0.96 12.06 -6.63
C LYS A 66 -0.51 11.66 -6.87
N GLU A 67 -0.78 10.38 -7.06
CA GLU A 67 -2.09 9.84 -7.46
C GLU A 67 -3.02 9.56 -6.28
N VAL A 68 -2.56 9.76 -5.05
CA VAL A 68 -3.33 9.53 -3.83
C VAL A 68 -4.33 10.66 -3.62
N SER A 69 -5.57 10.29 -3.32
CA SER A 69 -6.61 11.23 -2.97
C SER A 69 -6.34 11.86 -1.60
N LYS A 70 -6.72 13.13 -1.44
CA LYS A 70 -6.65 13.81 -0.14
C LYS A 70 -7.47 13.08 0.93
N LYS A 71 -8.54 12.37 0.54
CA LYS A 71 -9.38 11.60 1.45
C LYS A 71 -8.60 10.47 2.10
N THR A 72 -7.91 9.64 1.30
CA THR A 72 -7.09 8.53 1.79
C THR A 72 -5.96 9.03 2.67
N LEU A 73 -5.21 10.05 2.22
CA LEU A 73 -4.13 10.64 3.03
C LEU A 73 -4.64 11.16 4.38
N ASN A 74 -5.75 11.91 4.38
CA ASN A 74 -6.30 12.47 5.60
C ASN A 74 -6.88 11.41 6.54
N PHE A 75 -7.45 10.33 6.00
CA PHE A 75 -7.90 9.18 6.79
C PHE A 75 -6.74 8.61 7.61
N TYR A 76 -5.63 8.24 6.95
CA TYR A 76 -4.45 7.68 7.62
C TYR A 76 -3.71 8.66 8.53
N LYS A 77 -3.83 9.97 8.32
CA LYS A 77 -3.31 10.99 9.25
C LYS A 77 -4.15 11.16 10.52
N THR A 78 -5.42 10.76 10.48
CA THR A 78 -6.38 11.02 11.56
C THR A 78 -6.57 9.83 12.48
N ILE A 79 -6.58 8.61 11.92
CA ILE A 79 -6.77 7.40 12.70
C ILE A 79 -5.48 6.94 13.40
N SER A 80 -5.57 5.91 14.24
CA SER A 80 -4.41 5.16 14.73
C SER A 80 -4.62 3.69 14.41
N ILE A 81 -3.65 3.11 13.71
CA ILE A 81 -3.63 1.72 13.26
C ILE A 81 -2.36 1.01 13.74
#